data_AF-A0ABD2JWF2-F1
#
_entry.id   AF-A0ABD2JWF2-F1
#
_cell.length_a   1.000
_cell.length_b   1.000
_cell.length_c   1.000
_cell.angle_alpha   90.00
_cell.angle_beta   90.00
_cell.angle_gamma   90.00
#
_symmetry.space_group_name_H-M   'P 1'
#
loop_
_entity.id
_entity.type
_entity.pdbx_description
1 polymer ?
#
loop_
_entity_poly.entity_id
_entity_poly.type
_entity_poly.pdbx_seq_one_letter_code
_entity_poly.pdbx_strand_id
1 'polypeptide(L)'
;MANPFDDDSDEFIRKIRAGRGIEPTKSFTTPAASQNIEDQIAADEKAIERYLQASLDSTQRSRQQLSSSEALAESTARELLEQREKLERAEQNLDTIHHTTQHTQRSLNSLKSWFGGLVRNKLSRAPKGVGTANANANNQQQQQEQTLQQQQRPLHAHLVQSSNDEFVGANGGGGGGVQPQQQHSLNSSSRAYIQGTRWEAMDDEIDNNLDLMSAHLGRLKTFGVALGDEVQDQNLMLDRIHKKTERNDGVIRSQEDQMRKLLG
;
A
#
# COMPACT_ATOMS: atom_id res chain seq x y z
N MET A 1 -47.72 5.16 15.90
CA MET A 1 -47.10 4.71 14.63
C MET A 1 -47.73 3.37 14.30
N ALA A 2 -48.55 3.31 13.25
CA ALA A 2 -49.22 2.08 12.81
C ALA A 2 -48.39 1.44 11.69
N ASN A 3 -48.31 0.11 11.72
CA ASN A 3 -47.53 -0.71 10.80
C ASN A 3 -48.20 -0.75 9.41
N PRO A 4 -47.50 -0.33 8.33
CA PRO A 4 -48.10 -0.15 7.00
C PRO A 4 -48.26 -1.44 6.17
N PHE A 5 -48.21 -2.63 6.79
CA PHE A 5 -48.27 -3.93 6.09
C PHE A 5 -49.44 -4.83 6.53
N ASP A 6 -50.31 -4.37 7.44
CA ASP A 6 -51.36 -5.21 8.02
C ASP A 6 -52.74 -5.12 7.32
N ASP A 7 -52.93 -4.27 6.30
CA ASP A 7 -54.27 -3.99 5.74
C ASP A 7 -54.59 -4.65 4.36
N ASP A 8 -53.59 -5.21 3.65
CA ASP A 8 -53.78 -5.68 2.26
C ASP A 8 -53.93 -7.20 2.09
N SER A 9 -53.78 -7.99 3.17
CA SER A 9 -53.77 -9.46 3.07
C SER A 9 -55.16 -10.11 3.13
N ASP A 10 -56.19 -9.38 3.54
CA ASP A 10 -57.54 -9.92 3.75
C ASP A 10 -58.47 -9.81 2.52
N GLU A 11 -58.23 -8.88 1.59
CA GLU A 11 -59.11 -8.71 0.42
C GLU A 11 -58.91 -9.83 -0.61
N PHE A 12 -57.66 -10.25 -0.83
CA PHE A 12 -57.31 -11.30 -1.79
C PHE A 12 -57.92 -12.66 -1.40
N ILE A 13 -57.86 -13.01 -0.12
CA ILE A 13 -58.41 -14.28 0.40
C ILE A 13 -59.95 -14.25 0.37
N ARG A 14 -60.56 -13.09 0.59
CA ARG A 14 -62.02 -12.91 0.52
C ARG A 14 -62.57 -13.11 -0.89
N LYS A 15 -61.80 -12.73 -1.91
CA LYS A 15 -62.17 -12.84 -3.33
C LYS A 15 -62.15 -14.29 -3.84
N ILE A 16 -61.21 -15.12 -3.36
CA ILE A 16 -61.13 -16.55 -3.69
C ILE A 16 -62.29 -17.34 -3.05
N ARG A 17 -62.73 -16.98 -1.84
CA ARG A 17 -63.86 -17.66 -1.16
C ARG A 17 -65.23 -17.39 -1.82
N ALA A 18 -65.35 -16.36 -2.66
CA ALA A 18 -66.61 -15.91 -3.26
C ALA A 18 -67.01 -16.62 -4.58
N GLY A 19 -66.26 -17.63 -5.03
CA GLY A 19 -66.72 -18.56 -6.08
C GLY A 19 -67.06 -17.95 -7.45
N ARG A 20 -66.51 -16.78 -7.81
CA ARG A 20 -66.60 -16.26 -9.18
C ARG A 20 -65.41 -16.75 -9.99
N GLY A 21 -65.73 -17.46 -11.08
CA GLY A 21 -64.79 -18.17 -11.94
C GLY A 21 -63.62 -17.34 -12.46
N ILE A 22 -62.51 -18.05 -12.63
CA ILE A 22 -61.32 -17.62 -13.35
C ILE A 22 -61.75 -17.31 -14.79
N GLU A 23 -61.67 -16.04 -15.20
CA GLU A 23 -61.85 -15.67 -16.60
C GLU A 23 -60.73 -16.28 -17.45
N PRO A 24 -61.03 -16.75 -18.68
CA PRO A 24 -60.01 -17.31 -19.55
C PRO A 24 -58.98 -16.23 -19.93
N THR A 25 -57.71 -16.58 -19.81
CA THR A 25 -56.57 -15.77 -20.21
C THR A 25 -56.71 -15.31 -21.66
N LYS A 26 -56.69 -13.99 -21.89
CA LYS A 26 -56.75 -13.37 -23.22
C LYS A 26 -55.55 -13.83 -24.06
N SER A 27 -55.78 -14.71 -25.04
CA SER A 27 -54.86 -14.94 -26.14
C SER A 27 -54.92 -13.76 -27.11
N PHE A 28 -53.89 -12.92 -27.13
CA PHE A 28 -53.78 -11.82 -28.09
C PHE A 28 -53.11 -12.30 -29.39
N THR A 29 -53.86 -12.27 -30.48
CA THR A 29 -53.31 -12.16 -31.83
C THR A 29 -54.24 -11.25 -32.62
N THR A 30 -53.87 -9.97 -32.69
CA THR A 30 -54.43 -9.01 -33.65
C THR A 30 -53.26 -8.21 -34.25
N PRO A 31 -53.26 -7.93 -35.58
CA PRO A 31 -52.10 -7.33 -36.28
C PRO A 31 -51.69 -5.93 -35.80
N ALA A 32 -52.61 -5.17 -35.18
CA ALA A 32 -52.33 -3.84 -34.65
C ALA A 32 -51.55 -3.86 -33.31
N ALA A 33 -51.55 -4.98 -32.59
CA ALA A 33 -50.72 -5.16 -31.40
C ALA A 33 -49.26 -5.46 -31.76
N SER A 34 -48.98 -6.11 -32.90
CA SER A 34 -47.63 -6.41 -33.37
C SER A 34 -46.79 -5.16 -33.61
N GLN A 35 -47.34 -4.12 -34.23
CA GLN A 35 -46.61 -2.86 -34.50
C GLN A 35 -46.17 -2.16 -33.20
N ASN A 36 -47.04 -2.17 -32.17
CA ASN A 36 -46.70 -1.60 -30.86
C ASN A 36 -45.64 -2.42 -30.10
N ILE A 37 -45.59 -3.74 -30.33
CA ILE A 37 -44.61 -4.63 -29.71
C ILE A 37 -43.24 -4.46 -30.40
N GLU A 38 -43.21 -4.34 -31.72
CA GLU A 38 -41.99 -4.10 -32.50
C GLU A 38 -41.32 -2.76 -32.12
N ASP A 39 -42.12 -1.70 -31.98
CA ASP A 39 -41.63 -0.39 -31.53
C ASP A 39 -41.11 -0.42 -30.09
N GLN A 40 -41.78 -1.17 -29.20
CA GLN A 40 -41.33 -1.35 -27.81
C GLN A 40 -40.02 -2.13 -27.73
N ILE A 41 -39.90 -3.23 -28.50
CA ILE A 41 -38.66 -4.02 -28.57
C ILE A 41 -37.51 -3.14 -29.07
N ALA A 42 -37.71 -2.38 -30.15
CA ALA A 42 -36.67 -1.49 -30.67
C ALA A 42 -36.24 -0.41 -29.65
N ALA A 43 -37.19 0.09 -28.85
CA ALA A 43 -36.89 1.03 -27.77
C ALA A 43 -36.07 0.38 -26.65
N ASP A 44 -36.41 -0.85 -26.26
CA ASP A 44 -35.73 -1.61 -25.22
C ASP A 44 -34.31 -2.01 -25.66
N GLU A 45 -34.13 -2.47 -26.90
CA GLU A 45 -32.82 -2.77 -27.50
C GLU A 45 -31.89 -1.56 -27.46
N LYS A 46 -32.41 -0.39 -27.84
CA LYS A 46 -31.66 0.88 -27.79
C LYS A 46 -31.31 1.30 -26.37
N ALA A 47 -32.16 1.00 -25.39
CA ALA A 47 -31.88 1.26 -23.99
C ALA A 47 -30.75 0.35 -23.47
N ILE A 48 -30.77 -0.94 -23.82
CA ILE A 48 -29.73 -1.92 -23.48
C ILE A 48 -28.39 -1.49 -24.08
N GLU A 49 -28.36 -1.15 -25.37
CA GLU A 49 -27.12 -0.72 -26.04
C GLU A 49 -26.52 0.53 -25.40
N ARG A 50 -27.36 1.54 -25.09
CA ARG A 50 -26.90 2.73 -24.37
C ARG A 50 -26.33 2.42 -22.99
N TYR A 51 -26.97 1.51 -22.26
CA TYR A 51 -26.51 1.09 -20.94
C TYR A 51 -25.15 0.40 -21.01
N LEU A 52 -25.00 -0.58 -21.89
CA LEU A 52 -23.74 -1.32 -22.07
C LEU A 52 -22.61 -0.39 -22.54
N GLN A 53 -22.89 0.50 -23.48
CA GLN A 53 -21.88 1.45 -23.94
C GLN A 53 -21.47 2.45 -22.84
N ALA A 54 -22.42 2.96 -22.06
CA ALA A 54 -22.12 3.80 -20.91
C ALA A 54 -21.30 3.06 -19.85
N SER A 55 -21.60 1.78 -19.61
CA SER A 55 -20.85 0.92 -18.69
C SER A 55 -19.42 0.68 -19.20
N LEU A 56 -19.27 0.37 -20.48
CA LEU A 56 -17.96 0.18 -21.11
C LEU A 56 -17.09 1.43 -20.98
N ASP A 57 -17.60 2.59 -21.40
CA ASP A 57 -16.89 3.87 -21.27
C ASP A 57 -16.52 4.16 -19.80
N SER A 58 -17.40 3.80 -18.86
CA SER A 58 -17.13 3.96 -17.43
C SER A 58 -15.99 3.06 -16.97
N THR A 59 -16.01 1.77 -17.31
CA THR A 59 -14.95 0.83 -16.94
C THR A 59 -13.61 1.22 -17.54
N GLN A 60 -13.58 1.70 -18.79
CA GLN A 60 -12.36 2.19 -19.44
C GLN A 60 -11.78 3.42 -18.72
N ARG A 61 -12.61 4.41 -18.37
CA ARG A 61 -12.18 5.56 -17.57
C ARG A 61 -11.63 5.14 -16.20
N SER A 62 -12.31 4.23 -15.52
CA SER A 62 -11.87 3.73 -14.22
C SER A 62 -10.54 2.99 -14.32
N ARG A 63 -10.33 2.17 -15.35
CA ARG A 63 -9.04 1.50 -15.61
C ARG A 63 -7.90 2.50 -15.79
N GLN A 64 -8.13 3.55 -16.58
CA GLN A 64 -7.12 4.60 -16.78
C GLN A 64 -6.77 5.30 -15.45
N GLN A 65 -7.77 5.61 -14.62
CA GLN A 65 -7.57 6.23 -13.31
C GLN A 65 -6.81 5.31 -12.34
N LEU A 66 -7.14 4.02 -12.33
CA LEU A 66 -6.46 3.03 -11.49
C LEU A 66 -5.00 2.84 -11.91
N SER A 67 -4.73 2.74 -13.21
CA SER A 67 -3.35 2.66 -13.73
C SER A 67 -2.54 3.92 -13.39
N SER A 68 -3.15 5.11 -13.49
CA SER A 68 -2.51 6.37 -13.07
C SER A 68 -2.20 6.37 -11.56
N SER A 69 -3.13 5.85 -10.75
CA SER A 69 -2.95 5.73 -9.29
C SER A 69 -1.85 4.74 -8.93
N GLU A 70 -1.71 3.63 -9.66
CA GLU A 70 -0.60 2.69 -9.46
C GLU A 70 0.74 3.31 -9.80
N ALA A 71 0.84 4.01 -10.94
CA ALA A 71 2.08 4.70 -11.31
C ALA A 71 2.48 5.75 -10.26
N LEU A 72 1.49 6.49 -9.73
CA LEU A 72 1.71 7.41 -8.63
C LEU A 72 2.20 6.67 -7.38
N ALA A 73 1.50 5.60 -6.96
CA ALA A 73 1.88 4.81 -5.78
C ALA A 73 3.30 4.21 -5.90
N GLU A 74 3.68 3.76 -7.09
CA GLU A 74 5.01 3.24 -7.37
C GLU A 74 6.08 4.35 -7.28
N SER A 75 5.79 5.55 -7.81
CA SER A 75 6.68 6.70 -7.66
C SER A 75 6.85 7.12 -6.20
N THR A 76 5.75 7.14 -5.42
CA THR A 76 5.77 7.44 -3.99
C THR A 76 6.55 6.38 -3.21
N ALA A 77 6.40 5.10 -3.55
CA ALA A 77 7.17 4.02 -2.93
C ALA A 77 8.67 4.21 -3.16
N ARG A 78 9.10 4.56 -4.38
CA ARG A 78 10.51 4.87 -4.67
C ARG A 78 11.01 6.04 -3.83
N GLU A 79 10.22 7.11 -3.72
CA GLU A 79 10.59 8.28 -2.93
C GLU A 79 10.76 7.92 -1.45
N LEU A 80 9.85 7.14 -0.86
CA LEU A 80 9.97 6.71 0.53
C LEU A 80 11.23 5.85 0.76
N LEU A 81 11.62 5.00 -0.19
CA LEU A 81 12.86 4.24 -0.08
C LEU A 81 14.09 5.16 -0.08
N GLU A 82 14.12 6.16 -0.96
CA GLU A 82 15.19 7.16 -1.00
C GLU A 82 15.25 7.99 0.29
N GLN A 83 14.09 8.41 0.81
CA GLN A 83 13.98 9.13 2.07
C GLN A 83 14.50 8.28 3.24
N ARG A 84 14.16 6.99 3.29
CA ARG A 84 14.68 6.07 4.30
C ARG A 84 16.19 5.97 4.25
N GLU A 85 16.78 5.84 3.06
CA GLU A 85 18.24 5.79 2.92
C GLU A 85 18.92 7.06 3.45
N LYS A 86 18.31 8.23 3.24
CA LYS A 86 18.78 9.50 3.82
C LYS A 86 18.70 9.49 5.34
N LEU A 87 17.60 8.99 5.91
CA LEU A 87 17.44 8.88 7.36
C LEU A 87 18.44 7.88 7.97
N GLU A 88 18.69 6.74 7.32
CA GLU A 88 19.69 5.76 7.77
C GLU A 88 21.09 6.37 7.77
N ARG A 89 21.47 7.13 6.74
CA ARG A 89 22.74 7.88 6.71
C ARG A 89 22.80 8.93 7.82
N ALA A 90 21.71 9.66 8.07
CA ALA A 90 21.65 10.64 9.15
C ALA A 90 21.84 9.99 10.53
N GLU A 91 21.21 8.84 10.77
CA GLU A 91 21.37 8.07 12.01
C GLU A 91 22.82 7.59 12.18
N GLN A 92 23.45 7.04 11.14
CA GLN A 92 24.86 6.61 11.16
C GLN A 92 25.83 7.78 11.40
N ASN A 93 25.56 8.94 10.81
CA ASN A 93 26.36 10.15 11.03
C ASN A 93 26.27 10.60 12.50
N LEU A 94 25.08 10.55 13.11
CA LEU A 94 24.91 10.86 14.53
C LEU A 94 25.65 9.87 15.42
N ASP A 95 25.67 8.58 15.09
CA ASP A 95 26.45 7.60 15.84
C ASP A 95 27.96 7.85 15.71
N THR A 96 28.41 8.24 14.52
CA THR A 96 29.81 8.64 14.26
C THR A 96 30.21 9.88 15.06
N ILE A 97 29.34 10.89 15.08
CA ILE A 97 29.51 12.09 15.91
C ILE A 97 29.62 11.67 17.37
N HIS A 98 28.71 10.83 17.86
CA HIS A 98 28.74 10.36 19.24
C HIS A 98 30.07 9.69 19.60
N HIS A 99 30.55 8.77 18.77
CA HIS A 99 31.83 8.10 18.97
C HIS A 99 33.01 9.08 18.94
N THR A 100 32.99 10.03 18.00
CA THR A 100 34.01 11.09 17.88
C THR A 100 34.04 11.95 19.13
N THR A 101 32.88 12.40 19.59
CA THR A 101 32.69 13.15 20.83
C THR A 101 33.20 12.37 22.05
N GLN A 102 32.97 11.06 22.14
CA GLN A 102 33.57 10.24 23.22
C GLN A 102 35.10 10.24 23.16
N HIS A 103 35.69 10.10 21.97
CA HIS A 103 37.14 10.18 21.80
C HIS A 103 37.67 11.56 22.18
N THR A 104 37.02 12.63 21.70
CA THR A 104 37.33 14.02 22.06
C THR A 104 37.30 14.21 23.57
N GLN A 105 36.31 13.66 24.29
CA GLN A 105 36.26 13.78 25.75
C GLN A 105 37.48 13.17 26.43
N ARG A 106 37.94 11.99 25.98
CA ARG A 106 39.15 11.34 26.52
C ARG A 106 40.38 12.21 26.27
N SER A 107 40.50 12.78 25.07
CA SER A 107 41.58 13.72 24.72
C SER A 107 41.52 14.98 25.59
N LEU A 108 40.36 15.61 25.78
CA LEU A 108 40.19 16.79 26.64
C LEU A 108 40.55 16.48 28.10
N ASN A 109 40.17 15.32 28.61
CA ASN A 109 40.55 14.88 29.95
C ASN A 109 42.08 14.70 30.09
N SER A 110 42.74 14.21 29.04
CA SER A 110 44.20 14.08 29.02
C SER A 110 44.92 15.44 28.96
N LEU A 111 44.41 16.40 28.17
CA LEU A 111 44.95 17.76 28.08
C LEU A 111 44.80 18.51 29.40
N LYS A 112 43.63 18.43 30.05
CA LYS A 112 43.43 18.99 31.39
C LYS A 112 44.47 18.48 32.40
N SER A 113 44.86 17.21 32.28
CA SER A 113 45.85 16.59 33.16
C SER A 113 47.27 17.13 32.92
N TRP A 114 47.62 17.51 31.68
CA TRP A 114 48.92 18.10 31.37
C TRP A 114 49.05 19.56 31.81
N PHE A 115 48.00 20.38 31.63
CA PHE A 115 48.06 21.79 32.07
C PHE A 115 47.91 21.97 33.59
N GLY A 116 47.22 21.06 34.29
CA GLY A 116 47.07 21.12 35.75
C GLY A 116 48.16 20.40 36.56
N GLY A 117 48.82 19.38 35.97
CA GLY A 117 49.74 18.48 36.69
C GLY A 117 51.24 18.73 36.45
N LEU A 118 51.65 19.21 35.27
CA LEU A 118 53.07 19.35 34.92
C LEU A 118 53.77 20.54 35.61
N VAL A 119 53.03 21.53 36.10
CA VAL A 119 53.64 22.64 36.84
C VAL A 119 53.86 22.29 38.32
N ARG A 120 53.28 21.20 38.84
CA ARG A 120 53.30 20.92 40.29
C ARG A 120 53.79 19.53 40.72
N ASN A 121 54.06 18.58 39.82
CA ASN A 121 54.61 17.29 40.25
C ASN A 121 55.65 16.67 39.31
N LYS A 122 56.92 16.98 39.61
CA LYS A 122 58.09 16.07 39.64
C LYS A 122 58.46 15.31 38.36
N LEU A 123 59.54 15.81 37.74
CA LEU A 123 60.55 15.05 36.98
C LEU A 123 61.05 13.85 37.81
N SER A 124 60.46 12.66 37.61
CA SER A 124 61.08 11.32 37.73
C SER A 124 60.00 10.25 37.93
N ARG A 125 59.69 9.49 36.86
CA ARG A 125 59.48 8.03 36.89
C ARG A 125 59.10 7.56 35.48
N ALA A 126 59.96 6.76 34.87
CA ALA A 126 59.79 6.21 33.53
C ALA A 126 58.59 5.22 33.44
N PRO A 127 57.83 5.20 32.33
CA PRO A 127 56.82 4.17 32.11
C PRO A 127 57.49 2.88 31.58
N LYS A 128 57.18 1.74 32.22
CA LYS A 128 57.38 0.42 31.63
C LYS A 128 56.17 0.08 30.78
N GLY A 129 56.44 -0.39 29.57
CA GLY A 129 55.45 -0.72 28.56
C GLY A 129 54.54 -1.90 28.95
N VAL A 130 53.30 -1.79 28.50
CA VAL A 130 52.35 -2.88 28.27
C VAL A 130 51.69 -2.48 26.95
N GLY A 131 51.99 -3.14 25.83
CA GLY A 131 51.43 -4.44 25.49
C GLY A 131 50.32 -4.20 24.47
N THR A 132 50.68 -4.31 23.20
CA THR A 132 49.79 -4.31 22.03
C THR A 132 48.88 -5.55 22.02
N ALA A 133 47.82 -5.46 21.21
CA ALA A 133 46.97 -6.54 20.67
C ALA A 133 45.60 -6.77 21.33
N ASN A 134 44.58 -6.06 20.83
CA ASN A 134 43.37 -6.66 20.22
C ASN A 134 42.35 -5.57 19.88
N ALA A 135 42.28 -5.15 18.61
CA ALA A 135 41.25 -4.22 18.14
C ALA A 135 40.60 -4.60 16.80
N ASN A 136 40.94 -5.75 16.19
CA ASN A 136 40.56 -6.04 14.81
C ASN A 136 39.77 -7.36 14.61
N ALA A 137 38.93 -7.77 15.57
CA ALA A 137 38.13 -9.01 15.42
C ALA A 137 36.61 -8.80 15.34
N ASN A 138 36.06 -7.62 15.65
CA ASN A 138 34.60 -7.43 15.76
C ASN A 138 33.91 -6.74 14.57
N ASN A 139 34.64 -6.31 13.53
CA ASN A 139 34.04 -5.57 12.41
C ASN A 139 33.52 -6.43 11.25
N GLN A 140 33.80 -7.75 11.23
CA GLN A 140 33.34 -8.61 10.12
C GLN A 140 31.99 -9.29 10.35
N GLN A 141 31.50 -9.38 11.59
CA GLN A 141 30.20 -10.02 11.86
C GLN A 141 29.01 -9.05 11.72
N GLN A 142 29.18 -7.74 11.92
CA GLN A 142 28.07 -6.78 11.82
C GLN A 142 27.67 -6.40 10.38
N GLN A 143 28.52 -6.66 9.38
CA GLN A 143 28.20 -6.36 7.97
C GLN A 143 27.33 -7.43 7.30
N GLN A 144 27.25 -8.65 7.84
CA GLN A 144 26.40 -9.72 7.28
C GLN A 144 24.94 -9.66 7.77
N GLU A 145 24.64 -9.06 8.93
CA GLU A 145 23.25 -8.93 9.39
C GLU A 145 22.49 -7.76 8.75
N GLN A 146 23.18 -6.71 8.29
CA GLN A 146 22.51 -5.57 7.64
C GLN A 146 21.99 -5.91 6.24
N THR A 147 22.64 -6.81 5.51
CA THR A 147 22.21 -7.20 4.15
C THR A 147 20.97 -8.10 4.16
N LEU A 148 20.76 -8.92 5.19
CA LEU A 148 19.54 -9.74 5.31
C LEU A 148 18.31 -8.92 5.72
N GLN A 149 18.47 -7.85 6.50
CA GLN A 149 17.33 -6.98 6.86
C GLN A 149 16.84 -6.11 5.70
N GLN A 150 17.71 -5.74 4.76
CA GLN A 150 17.30 -4.99 3.57
C GLN A 150 16.42 -5.83 2.62
N GLN A 151 16.64 -7.16 2.58
CA GLN A 151 15.91 -8.07 1.70
C GLN A 151 14.52 -8.48 2.23
N GLN A 152 14.21 -8.20 3.50
CA GLN A 152 12.93 -8.58 4.13
C GLN A 152 11.92 -7.43 4.25
N ARG A 153 12.20 -6.24 3.69
CA ARG A 153 11.30 -5.09 3.86
C ARG A 153 10.12 -5.16 2.89
N PRO A 154 8.88 -4.98 3.39
CA PRO A 154 7.65 -5.20 2.62
C PRO A 154 7.56 -4.28 1.40
N LEU A 155 8.00 -3.02 1.52
CA LEU A 155 7.93 -2.06 0.43
C LEU A 155 8.92 -2.38 -0.72
N HIS A 156 10.17 -2.71 -0.39
CA HIS A 156 11.18 -3.08 -1.39
C HIS A 156 10.82 -4.41 -2.07
N ALA A 157 10.39 -5.41 -1.30
CA ALA A 157 9.92 -6.68 -1.85
C ALA A 157 8.75 -6.48 -2.81
N HIS A 158 7.79 -5.62 -2.47
CA HIS A 158 6.64 -5.35 -3.33
C HIS A 158 7.02 -4.60 -4.61
N LEU A 159 7.95 -3.63 -4.55
CA LEU A 159 8.41 -2.92 -5.76
C LEU A 159 9.10 -3.87 -6.76
N VAL A 160 9.85 -4.85 -6.25
CA VAL A 160 10.50 -5.90 -7.06
C VAL A 160 9.49 -6.93 -7.57
N GLN A 161 8.45 -7.25 -6.78
CA GLN A 161 7.38 -8.16 -7.21
C GLN A 161 6.52 -7.53 -8.31
N SER A 162 6.12 -6.26 -8.14
CA SER A 162 5.27 -5.52 -9.09
C SER A 162 5.95 -5.30 -10.44
N SER A 163 7.28 -5.27 -10.49
CA SER A 163 8.04 -5.17 -11.76
C SER A 163 8.08 -6.49 -12.54
N ASN A 164 7.76 -7.62 -11.91
CA ASN A 164 7.68 -8.93 -12.58
C ASN A 164 6.26 -9.34 -12.98
N ASP A 165 5.24 -8.61 -12.53
CA ASP A 165 3.84 -8.90 -12.80
C ASP A 165 3.36 -8.17 -14.07
N GLU A 166 4.15 -8.32 -15.14
CA GLU A 166 3.77 -7.92 -16.49
C GLU A 166 2.75 -8.96 -17.01
N PHE A 167 1.48 -8.75 -16.67
CA PHE A 167 0.29 -9.42 -17.22
C PHE A 167 0.53 -10.86 -17.70
N VAL A 168 0.74 -11.79 -16.76
CA VAL A 168 0.46 -13.20 -17.04
C VAL A 168 -1.06 -13.31 -17.01
N GLY A 169 -1.67 -13.26 -18.20
CA GLY A 169 -3.09 -13.57 -18.38
C GLY A 169 -3.44 -14.82 -17.59
N ALA A 170 -4.62 -14.81 -16.96
CA ALA A 170 -5.14 -15.71 -15.94
C ALA A 170 -5.17 -17.23 -16.31
N ASN A 171 -4.03 -17.78 -16.69
CA ASN A 171 -3.83 -19.18 -17.07
C ASN A 171 -2.35 -19.58 -16.84
N GLY A 172 -1.91 -19.46 -15.59
CA GLY A 172 -0.62 -19.94 -15.11
C GLY A 172 -0.81 -20.58 -13.75
N GLY A 173 -0.92 -21.90 -13.72
CA GLY A 173 -1.30 -22.66 -12.52
C GLY A 173 -0.25 -22.67 -11.41
N GLY A 174 -0.73 -22.75 -10.17
CA GLY A 174 0.08 -23.11 -9.01
C GLY A 174 -0.38 -22.45 -7.71
N GLY A 175 -1.38 -23.03 -7.04
CA GLY A 175 -1.73 -22.64 -5.67
C GLY A 175 -3.21 -22.89 -5.35
N GLY A 176 -3.50 -23.99 -4.64
CA GLY A 176 -4.85 -24.34 -4.25
C GLY A 176 -5.47 -23.31 -3.30
N GLY A 177 -6.71 -22.90 -3.59
CA GLY A 177 -7.53 -22.10 -2.69
C GLY A 177 -8.53 -21.22 -3.44
N VAL A 178 -9.78 -21.68 -3.48
CA VAL A 178 -10.98 -20.94 -3.92
C VAL A 178 -10.93 -20.43 -5.36
N GLN A 179 -11.55 -21.20 -6.26
CA GLN A 179 -11.91 -20.76 -7.60
C GLN A 179 -12.74 -19.47 -7.45
N PRO A 180 -12.29 -18.30 -7.97
CA PRO A 180 -13.15 -17.14 -7.98
C PRO A 180 -14.32 -17.51 -8.87
N GLN A 181 -15.50 -17.66 -8.25
CA GLN A 181 -16.75 -17.76 -8.98
C GLN A 181 -16.81 -16.54 -9.87
N GLN A 182 -16.65 -16.71 -11.19
CA GLN A 182 -16.70 -15.62 -12.17
C GLN A 182 -17.98 -14.84 -11.90
N GLN A 183 -17.82 -13.65 -11.31
CA GLN A 183 -18.93 -12.77 -11.02
C GLN A 183 -19.14 -11.97 -12.29
N HIS A 184 -20.01 -12.49 -13.14
CA HIS A 184 -20.45 -11.79 -14.33
C HIS A 184 -21.24 -10.55 -13.94
N SER A 185 -21.10 -9.47 -14.70
CA SER A 185 -21.82 -8.22 -14.46
C SER A 185 -23.34 -8.41 -14.53
N LEU A 186 -23.77 -9.35 -15.38
CA LEU A 186 -25.17 -9.72 -15.59
C LEU A 186 -25.51 -11.09 -14.98
N ASN A 187 -26.77 -11.23 -14.57
CA ASN A 187 -27.29 -12.51 -14.11
C ASN A 187 -27.43 -13.49 -15.30
N SER A 188 -27.51 -14.80 -15.00
CA SER A 188 -27.56 -15.86 -16.02
C SER A 188 -28.74 -15.71 -17.00
N SER A 189 -29.88 -15.20 -16.54
CA SER A 189 -31.05 -14.97 -17.40
C SER A 189 -30.79 -13.84 -18.38
N SER A 190 -30.24 -12.72 -17.92
CA SER A 190 -29.85 -11.58 -18.74
C SER A 190 -28.76 -11.95 -19.75
N ARG A 191 -27.79 -12.79 -19.38
CA ARG A 191 -26.79 -13.34 -20.31
C ARG A 191 -27.42 -14.18 -21.42
N ALA A 192 -28.39 -15.03 -21.09
CA ALA A 192 -29.10 -15.82 -22.09
C ALA A 192 -29.87 -14.95 -23.11
N TYR A 193 -30.35 -13.77 -22.69
CA TYR A 193 -31.00 -12.82 -23.59
C TYR A 193 -30.04 -12.10 -24.54
N ILE A 194 -28.79 -11.88 -24.14
CA ILE A 194 -27.79 -11.21 -24.97
C ILE A 194 -26.91 -12.18 -25.77
N GLN A 195 -26.97 -13.48 -25.49
CA GLN A 195 -26.18 -14.50 -26.15
C GLN A 195 -26.39 -14.50 -27.67
N GLY A 196 -25.29 -14.51 -28.43
CA GLY A 196 -25.29 -14.47 -29.89
C GLY A 196 -25.59 -13.09 -30.48
N THR A 197 -25.72 -12.05 -29.66
CA THR A 197 -25.91 -10.66 -30.11
C THR A 197 -24.62 -9.85 -29.95
N ARG A 198 -24.57 -8.63 -30.51
CA ARG A 198 -23.45 -7.71 -30.28
C ARG A 198 -23.26 -7.32 -28.80
N TRP A 199 -24.32 -7.46 -27.99
CA TRP A 199 -24.29 -7.10 -26.58
C TRP A 199 -23.49 -8.09 -25.74
N GLU A 200 -23.39 -9.36 -26.16
CA GLU A 200 -22.53 -10.37 -25.52
C GLU A 200 -21.05 -9.94 -25.54
N ALA A 201 -20.57 -9.47 -26.70
CA ALA A 201 -19.18 -8.99 -26.81
C ALA A 201 -18.92 -7.75 -25.93
N MET A 202 -19.90 -6.85 -25.78
CA MET A 202 -19.76 -5.70 -24.88
C MET A 202 -19.78 -6.13 -23.41
N ASP A 203 -20.66 -7.05 -23.02
CA ASP A 203 -20.71 -7.59 -21.65
C ASP A 203 -19.41 -8.31 -21.28
N ASP A 204 -18.86 -9.12 -22.18
CA ASP A 204 -17.59 -9.80 -21.96
C ASP A 204 -16.41 -8.81 -21.85
N GLU A 205 -16.41 -7.70 -22.60
CA GLU A 205 -15.41 -6.65 -22.45
C GLU A 205 -15.54 -5.91 -21.11
N ILE A 206 -16.77 -5.65 -20.67
CA ILE A 206 -17.05 -5.06 -19.36
C ILE A 206 -16.55 -6.00 -18.24
N ASP A 207 -16.87 -7.29 -18.30
CA ASP A 207 -16.40 -8.29 -17.33
C ASP A 207 -14.88 -8.35 -17.29
N ASN A 208 -14.21 -8.38 -18.45
CA ASN A 208 -12.75 -8.35 -18.52
C ASN A 208 -12.18 -7.07 -17.89
N ASN A 209 -12.80 -5.91 -18.17
CA ASN A 209 -12.37 -4.65 -17.58
C ASN A 209 -12.54 -4.65 -16.07
N LEU A 210 -13.64 -5.20 -15.54
CA LEU A 210 -13.90 -5.31 -14.11
C LEU A 210 -12.89 -6.24 -13.41
N ASP A 211 -12.53 -7.36 -14.04
CA ASP A 211 -11.49 -8.27 -13.54
C ASP A 211 -10.14 -7.55 -13.46
N LEU A 212 -9.74 -6.83 -14.51
CA LEU A 212 -8.52 -6.03 -14.51
C LEU A 212 -8.56 -4.95 -13.43
N MET A 213 -9.68 -4.23 -13.30
CA MET A 213 -9.87 -3.22 -12.25
C MET A 213 -9.73 -3.85 -10.86
N SER A 214 -10.26 -5.05 -10.63
CA SER A 214 -10.12 -5.75 -9.35
C SER A 214 -8.66 -6.08 -9.03
N ALA A 215 -7.87 -6.50 -10.03
CA ALA A 215 -6.45 -6.74 -9.89
C ALA A 215 -5.68 -5.45 -9.58
N HIS A 216 -6.01 -4.35 -10.28
CA HIS A 216 -5.42 -3.04 -9.99
C HIS A 216 -5.72 -2.57 -8.56
N LEU A 217 -6.96 -2.74 -8.10
CA LEU A 217 -7.35 -2.44 -6.72
C LEU A 217 -6.62 -3.32 -5.70
N GLY A 218 -6.39 -4.59 -6.01
CA GLY A 218 -5.59 -5.50 -5.18
C GLY A 218 -4.14 -5.04 -5.03
N ARG A 219 -3.50 -4.60 -6.12
CA ARG A 219 -2.16 -4.02 -6.08
C ARG A 219 -2.13 -2.69 -5.32
N LEU A 220 -3.07 -1.78 -5.59
CA LEU A 220 -3.19 -0.51 -4.86
C LEU A 220 -3.39 -0.72 -3.35
N LYS A 221 -4.18 -1.72 -2.95
CA LYS A 221 -4.32 -2.11 -1.54
C LYS A 221 -2.98 -2.54 -0.95
N THR A 222 -2.22 -3.35 -1.69
CA THR A 222 -0.91 -3.84 -1.25
C THR A 222 0.09 -2.68 -1.12
N PHE A 223 0.12 -1.76 -2.10
CA PHE A 223 0.87 -0.50 -1.98
C PHE A 223 0.45 0.31 -0.77
N GLY A 224 -0.86 0.51 -0.55
CA GLY A 224 -1.36 1.29 0.58
C GLY A 224 -0.91 0.76 1.93
N VAL A 225 -0.92 -0.56 2.12
CA VAL A 225 -0.40 -1.20 3.34
C VAL A 225 1.11 -1.01 3.46
N ALA A 226 1.87 -1.34 2.41
CA ALA A 226 3.32 -1.26 2.45
C ALA A 226 3.83 0.18 2.64
N LEU A 227 3.21 1.16 1.97
CA LEU A 227 3.50 2.59 2.13
C LEU A 227 3.20 3.05 3.55
N GLY A 228 2.07 2.61 4.12
CA GLY A 228 1.70 2.93 5.51
C GLY A 228 2.71 2.39 6.53
N ASP A 229 3.11 1.13 6.37
CA ASP A 229 4.12 0.49 7.23
C ASP A 229 5.48 1.21 7.12
N GLU A 230 5.89 1.56 5.90
CA GLU A 230 7.13 2.27 5.64
C GLU A 230 7.16 3.67 6.28
N VAL A 231 6.05 4.43 6.19
CA VAL A 231 5.92 5.73 6.86
C VAL A 231 6.00 5.57 8.38
N GLN A 232 5.35 4.55 8.95
CA GLN A 232 5.40 4.30 10.39
C GLN A 232 6.82 3.95 10.86
N ASP A 233 7.54 3.12 10.10
CA ASP A 233 8.94 2.79 10.35
C ASP A 233 9.84 4.04 10.31
N GLN A 234 9.66 4.90 9.31
CA GLN A 234 10.41 6.15 9.18
C GLN A 234 10.10 7.12 10.30
N ASN A 235 8.85 7.22 10.77
CA ASN A 235 8.50 8.03 11.96
C ASN A 235 9.28 7.57 13.20
N LEU A 236 9.38 6.26 13.44
CA LEU A 236 10.17 5.73 14.54
C LEU A 236 11.67 6.01 14.37
N MET A 237 12.18 6.03 13.14
CA MET A 237 13.57 6.41 12.84
C MET A 237 13.82 7.90 13.14
N LEU A 238 12.90 8.77 12.73
CA LEU A 238 12.96 10.20 13.03
C LEU A 238 13.01 10.46 14.53
N ASP A 239 12.20 9.76 15.34
CA ASP A 239 12.24 9.88 16.80
C ASP A 239 13.61 9.49 17.39
N ARG A 240 14.24 8.42 16.86
CA ARG A 240 15.58 8.01 17.29
C ARG A 240 16.63 9.03 16.89
N ILE A 241 16.60 9.49 15.64
CA ILE A 241 17.50 10.53 15.11
C ILE A 241 17.39 11.80 15.94
N HIS A 242 16.16 12.24 16.26
CA HIS A 242 15.92 13.42 17.08
C HIS A 242 16.56 13.27 18.46
N LYS A 243 16.29 12.15 19.17
CA LYS A 243 16.88 11.88 20.49
C LYS A 243 18.41 11.74 20.45
N LYS A 244 18.99 11.20 19.37
CA LYS A 244 20.46 11.13 19.19
C LYS A 244 21.04 12.52 18.93
N THR A 245 20.35 13.35 18.14
CA THR A 245 20.73 14.73 17.83
C THR A 245 20.77 15.58 19.09
N GLU A 246 19.72 15.58 19.91
CA GLU A 246 19.69 16.37 21.16
C GLU A 246 20.82 15.97 22.12
N ARG A 247 21.09 14.66 22.25
CA ARG A 247 22.20 14.17 23.07
C ARG A 247 23.54 14.64 22.54
N ASN A 248 23.78 14.48 21.24
CA ASN A 248 25.05 14.88 20.64
C ASN A 248 25.27 16.39 20.72
N ASP A 249 24.24 17.20 20.46
CA ASP A 249 24.31 18.66 20.60
C ASP A 249 24.68 19.06 22.04
N GLY A 250 24.03 18.47 23.04
CA GLY A 250 24.35 18.72 24.45
C GLY A 250 25.80 18.38 24.82
N VAL A 251 26.33 17.24 24.33
CA VAL A 251 27.71 16.86 24.62
C VAL A 251 28.71 17.75 23.86
N ILE A 252 28.44 18.08 22.59
CA ILE A 252 29.30 18.98 21.80
C ILE A 252 29.40 20.35 22.46
N ARG A 253 28.27 20.95 22.87
CA ARG A 253 28.28 22.25 23.58
C ARG A 253 29.09 22.19 24.88
N SER A 254 28.92 21.13 25.67
CA SER A 254 29.71 20.92 26.89
C SER A 254 31.21 20.81 26.58
N GLN A 255 31.58 20.15 25.48
CA GLN A 255 32.98 20.01 25.07
C GLN A 255 33.56 21.31 24.54
N GLU A 256 32.77 22.09 23.79
CA GLU A 256 33.16 23.41 23.32
C GLU A 256 33.45 24.36 24.48
N ASP A 257 32.59 24.37 25.51
CA ASP A 257 32.82 25.15 26.73
C ASP A 257 34.08 24.69 27.49
N GLN A 258 34.36 23.38 27.52
CA GLN A 258 35.58 22.85 28.11
C GLN A 258 36.82 23.26 27.31
N MET A 259 36.77 23.19 25.98
CA MET A 259 37.86 23.61 25.10
C MET A 259 38.14 25.10 25.24
N ARG A 260 37.11 25.94 25.26
CA ARG A 260 37.25 27.39 25.50
C ARG A 260 37.97 27.68 26.81
N LYS A 261 37.58 27.01 27.90
CA LYS A 261 38.24 27.15 29.21
C LYS A 261 39.71 26.68 29.21
N LEU A 262 40.07 25.71 28.38
CA LEU A 262 41.45 25.23 28.26
C LEU A 262 42.33 26.16 27.42
N LEU A 263 41.74 26.87 26.46
CA LEU A 263 42.45 27.78 25.55
C LEU A 263 42.62 29.19 26.12
N GLY A 264 41.85 29.57 27.15
CA GLY A 264 41.90 30.87 27.81
C GLY A 264 40.88 31.85 27.26
#